data_AF-A0A2D6FJZ3-F1
#
_entry.id   AF-A0A2D6FJZ3-F1
#
_cell.length_a   1.000
_cell.length_b   1.000
_cell.length_c   1.000
_cell.angle_alpha   90.00
_cell.angle_beta   90.00
_cell.angle_gamma   90.00
#
_symmetry.space_group_name_H-M   'P 1'
#
loop_
_entity.id
_entity.type
_entity.pdbx_description
1 polymer ?
#
loop_
_entity_poly.entity_id
_entity_poly.type
_entity_poly.pdbx_seq_one_letter_code
_entity_poly.pdbx_strand_id
1 'polypeptide(L)'
;MIHFYKPTAKVTGTACSFYLNKRDNAFFTTLIKQDGWNSDRRIGSFKKNKDNPNKKVNVKFSALEVASVIDAIKRNKEFTGYHGSNQIVRFRFGPYVRDEEQKGFSFNVTKESKEDSTQKSSYLIGFTFGEAELLQQHLSHLLLESFKITDNLIEKSFKKDVPQQAIDEPSELSDEEDDLW
;
A
#
# COMPACT_ATOMS: atom_id res chain seq x y z
N MET A 1 2.14 -8.85 1.10
CA MET A 1 0.89 -8.22 1.58
C MET A 1 0.71 -8.64 3.03
N ILE A 2 0.29 -7.74 3.91
CA ILE A 2 -0.03 -8.06 5.31
C ILE A 2 -1.53 -7.86 5.57
N HIS A 3 -2.10 -8.66 6.48
CA HIS A 3 -3.51 -8.60 6.86
C HIS A 3 -3.68 -8.55 8.37
N PHE A 4 -4.65 -7.75 8.82
CA PHE A 4 -5.10 -7.67 10.20
C PHE A 4 -6.60 -7.86 10.24
N TYR A 5 -7.07 -8.75 11.11
CA TYR A 5 -8.49 -9.03 11.30
C TYR A 5 -8.86 -8.76 12.75
N LYS A 6 -9.73 -7.76 12.98
CA LYS A 6 -10.21 -7.41 14.33
C LYS A 6 -11.73 -7.56 14.40
N PRO A 7 -12.27 -8.80 14.36
CA PRO A 7 -13.70 -9.03 14.48
C PRO A 7 -14.19 -8.74 15.91
N THR A 8 -15.48 -8.41 16.04
CA THR A 8 -16.17 -8.24 17.31
C THR A 8 -17.49 -9.01 17.32
N ALA A 9 -17.96 -9.41 18.51
CA ALA A 9 -19.26 -10.07 18.65
C ALA A 9 -20.43 -9.16 18.21
N LYS A 10 -20.24 -7.84 18.26
CA LYS A 10 -21.22 -6.83 17.84
C LYS A 10 -21.20 -6.56 16.32
N VAL A 11 -20.37 -7.29 15.56
CA VAL A 11 -20.23 -7.12 14.09
C VAL A 11 -19.81 -5.69 13.71
N THR A 12 -18.99 -5.07 14.55
CA THR A 12 -18.41 -3.73 14.31
C THR A 12 -16.95 -3.77 13.90
N GLY A 13 -16.38 -4.98 13.79
CA GLY A 13 -14.98 -5.18 13.47
C GLY A 13 -14.59 -4.72 12.06
N THR A 14 -13.30 -4.50 11.89
CA THR A 14 -12.70 -4.13 10.60
C THR A 14 -11.54 -5.07 10.30
N ALA A 15 -11.45 -5.50 9.05
CA ALA A 15 -10.26 -6.13 8.49
C ALA A 15 -9.49 -5.08 7.69
N CYS A 16 -8.16 -5.13 7.75
CA CYS A 16 -7.28 -4.19 7.05
C CYS A 16 -6.13 -4.94 6.37
N SER A 17 -5.71 -4.50 5.19
CA SER A 17 -4.49 -4.98 4.55
C SER A 17 -3.62 -3.85 4.04
N PHE A 18 -2.31 -4.09 3.93
CA PHE A 18 -1.34 -3.18 3.33
C PHE A 18 -0.47 -3.93 2.31
N TYR A 19 -0.31 -3.36 1.12
CA TYR A 19 0.44 -3.98 0.04
C TYR A 19 0.98 -2.98 -0.98
N LEU A 20 2.01 -3.41 -1.71
CA LEU A 20 2.54 -2.74 -2.89
C LEU A 20 2.02 -3.48 -4.13
N ASN A 21 1.33 -2.77 -5.02
CA ASN A 21 1.10 -3.24 -6.37
C ASN A 21 2.37 -2.99 -7.18
N LYS A 22 3.12 -4.07 -7.47
CA LYS A 22 4.40 -4.01 -8.18
C LYS A 22 4.28 -3.56 -9.63
N ARG A 23 3.11 -3.74 -10.26
CA ARG A 23 2.89 -3.34 -11.66
C ARG A 23 2.89 -1.83 -11.81
N ASP A 24 2.18 -1.16 -10.91
CA ASP A 24 1.95 0.29 -10.96
C ASP A 24 2.82 1.05 -9.96
N ASN A 25 3.76 0.36 -9.31
CA ASN A 25 4.57 0.83 -8.18
C ASN A 25 3.76 1.67 -7.16
N ALA A 26 2.60 1.15 -6.76
CA ALA A 26 1.60 1.89 -5.99
C ALA A 26 1.25 1.17 -4.69
N PHE A 27 1.26 1.91 -3.58
CA PHE A 27 0.90 1.39 -2.27
C PHE A 27 -0.60 1.46 -2.07
N PHE A 28 -1.15 0.44 -1.43
CA PHE A 28 -2.57 0.36 -1.13
C PHE A 28 -2.82 -0.12 0.29
N THR A 29 -3.87 0.43 0.88
CA THR A 29 -4.56 -0.20 2.00
C THR A 29 -6.01 -0.48 1.62
N THR A 30 -6.50 -1.64 2.05
CA THR A 30 -7.91 -2.03 1.92
C THR A 30 -8.49 -2.24 3.30
N LEU A 31 -9.65 -1.64 3.56
CA LEU A 31 -10.42 -1.89 4.79
C LEU A 31 -11.79 -2.45 4.45
N ILE A 32 -12.23 -3.46 5.22
CA ILE A 32 -13.50 -4.17 5.00
C ILE A 32 -14.23 -4.28 6.34
N LYS A 33 -15.52 -3.91 6.38
CA LYS A 33 -16.36 -4.10 7.56
C LYS A 33 -16.71 -5.57 7.75
N GLN A 34 -16.77 -6.00 9.01
CA GLN A 34 -17.27 -7.32 9.38
C GLN A 34 -18.71 -7.51 8.87
N ASP A 35 -19.03 -8.71 8.39
CA ASP A 35 -20.37 -9.09 7.90
C ASP A 35 -21.13 -10.03 8.85
N GLY A 36 -20.42 -10.75 9.72
CA GLY A 36 -21.05 -11.70 10.63
C GLY A 36 -20.18 -12.13 11.79
N TRP A 37 -20.80 -12.83 12.74
CA TRP A 37 -20.17 -13.40 13.92
C TRP A 37 -20.77 -14.78 14.20
N ASN A 38 -19.92 -15.79 14.35
CA ASN A 38 -20.30 -17.11 14.82
C ASN A 38 -19.95 -17.19 16.32
N SER A 39 -20.98 -17.19 17.17
CA SER A 39 -20.83 -17.18 18.63
C SER A 39 -20.22 -18.47 19.18
N ASP A 40 -20.59 -19.63 18.63
CA ASP A 40 -20.12 -20.93 19.11
C ASP A 40 -18.62 -21.09 18.90
N ARG A 41 -18.13 -20.64 17.73
CA ARG A 41 -16.72 -20.74 17.35
C ARG A 41 -15.92 -19.49 17.72
N ARG A 42 -16.58 -18.41 18.12
CA ARG A 42 -16.00 -17.08 18.34
C ARG A 42 -15.22 -16.55 17.13
N ILE A 43 -15.80 -16.70 15.94
CA ILE A 43 -15.18 -16.32 14.65
C ILE A 43 -16.00 -15.22 13.97
N GLY A 44 -15.35 -14.15 13.53
CA GLY A 44 -15.97 -13.14 12.66
C GLY A 44 -15.74 -13.40 11.17
N SER A 45 -16.68 -12.96 10.34
CA SER A 45 -16.60 -13.06 8.88
C SER A 45 -16.48 -11.68 8.21
N PHE A 46 -15.71 -11.61 7.13
CA PHE A 46 -15.53 -10.41 6.28
C PHE A 46 -15.78 -10.69 4.79
N LYS A 47 -16.01 -11.96 4.43
CA LYS A 47 -16.02 -12.45 3.05
C LYS A 47 -17.15 -11.84 2.24
N LYS A 48 -18.34 -11.65 2.83
CA LYS A 48 -19.50 -11.10 2.11
C LYS A 48 -19.30 -9.63 1.73
N ASN A 49 -18.51 -8.90 2.51
CA ASN A 49 -18.22 -7.48 2.27
C ASN A 49 -16.99 -7.24 1.39
N LYS A 50 -16.27 -8.29 0.95
CA LYS A 50 -15.05 -8.17 0.13
C LYS A 50 -15.27 -7.39 -1.17
N ASP A 51 -16.44 -7.55 -1.77
CA ASP A 51 -16.79 -6.94 -3.05
C ASP A 51 -17.93 -5.90 -2.92
N ASN A 52 -18.28 -5.54 -1.69
CA ASN A 52 -19.32 -4.54 -1.42
C ASN A 52 -18.71 -3.11 -1.37
N PRO A 53 -19.03 -2.22 -2.33
CA PRO A 53 -18.42 -0.89 -2.43
C PRO A 53 -18.78 0.07 -1.27
N ASN A 54 -19.83 -0.26 -0.50
CA ASN A 54 -20.30 0.52 0.66
C ASN A 54 -19.76 -0.03 1.99
N LYS A 55 -19.14 -1.21 1.98
CA LYS A 55 -18.56 -1.87 3.16
C LYS A 55 -17.06 -2.14 3.00
N LYS A 56 -16.47 -1.62 1.92
CA LYS A 56 -15.05 -1.68 1.60
C LYS A 56 -14.56 -0.31 1.16
N VAL A 57 -13.33 0.01 1.53
CA VAL A 57 -12.59 1.15 0.99
C VAL A 57 -11.19 0.70 0.59
N ASN A 58 -10.72 1.22 -0.54
CA ASN A 58 -9.33 1.11 -0.97
C ASN A 58 -8.74 2.52 -0.99
N VAL A 59 -7.58 2.69 -0.38
CA VAL A 59 -6.84 3.97 -0.37
C VAL A 59 -5.50 3.71 -1.04
N LYS A 60 -5.16 4.50 -2.06
CA LYS A 60 -3.85 4.48 -2.71
C LYS A 60 -2.95 5.47 -2.00
N PHE A 61 -1.85 5.00 -1.42
CA PHE A 61 -0.87 5.87 -0.78
C PHE A 61 0.29 6.21 -1.71
N SER A 62 0.80 7.42 -1.55
CA SER A 62 2.13 7.80 -2.00
C SER A 62 3.22 7.20 -1.11
N ALA A 63 4.46 7.15 -1.59
CA ALA A 63 5.60 6.74 -0.78
C ALA A 63 5.77 7.60 0.48
N LEU A 64 5.51 8.92 0.38
CA LEU A 64 5.57 9.82 1.52
C LEU A 64 4.51 9.48 2.58
N GLU A 65 3.27 9.18 2.18
CA GLU A 65 2.23 8.81 3.14
C GLU A 65 2.54 7.48 3.84
N VAL A 66 3.15 6.53 3.14
CA VAL A 66 3.66 5.30 3.77
C VAL A 66 4.76 5.61 4.78
N ALA A 67 5.71 6.49 4.42
CA ALA A 67 6.74 6.95 5.34
C ALA A 67 6.16 7.70 6.55
N SER A 68 5.08 8.46 6.38
CA SER A 68 4.39 9.14 7.47
C SER A 68 3.69 8.19 8.44
N VAL A 69 3.16 7.05 7.96
CA VAL A 69 2.64 5.99 8.86
C VAL A 69 3.78 5.38 9.67
N ILE A 70 4.93 5.13 9.06
CA ILE A 70 6.14 4.64 9.75
C ILE A 70 6.61 5.66 10.81
N ASP A 71 6.67 6.95 10.44
CA ASP A 71 7.09 8.02 11.36
C ASP A 71 6.11 8.17 12.54
N ALA A 72 4.81 8.06 12.29
CA ALA A 72 3.77 8.09 13.32
C ALA A 72 3.98 7.00 14.38
N ILE A 73 4.37 5.79 13.97
CA ILE A 73 4.71 4.70 14.90
C ILE A 73 5.99 5.03 15.67
N LYS A 74 7.07 5.39 14.97
CA LYS A 74 8.39 5.63 15.57
C LYS A 74 8.41 6.79 16.56
N ARG A 75 7.70 7.88 16.25
CA ARG A 75 7.71 9.11 17.05
C ARG A 75 6.48 9.23 17.94
N ASN A 76 5.60 8.23 17.92
CA ASN A 76 4.34 8.23 18.66
C ASN A 76 3.49 9.48 18.37
N LYS A 77 3.34 9.83 17.08
CA LYS A 77 2.64 11.03 16.60
C LYS A 77 1.44 10.68 15.73
N GLU A 78 0.53 11.63 15.58
CA GLU A 78 -0.57 11.51 14.65
C GLU A 78 -0.14 11.88 13.22
N PHE A 79 -0.54 11.05 12.27
CA PHE A 79 -0.52 11.32 10.85
C PHE A 79 -1.96 11.41 10.34
N THR A 80 -2.28 12.46 9.59
CA THR A 80 -3.55 12.61 8.89
C THR A 80 -3.34 12.85 7.41
N GLY A 81 -4.31 12.42 6.61
CA GLY A 81 -4.30 12.68 5.17
C GLY A 81 -5.70 12.77 4.58
N TYR A 82 -5.75 13.34 3.39
CA TYR A 82 -6.97 13.67 2.66
C TYR A 82 -6.74 13.41 1.18
N HIS A 83 -7.59 12.59 0.58
CA HIS A 83 -7.68 12.44 -0.88
C HIS A 83 -9.07 12.88 -1.33
N GLY A 84 -9.10 13.81 -2.28
CA GLY A 84 -10.34 14.26 -2.92
C GLY A 84 -10.28 14.03 -4.42
N SER A 85 -11.21 13.23 -4.95
CA SER A 85 -11.43 13.09 -6.40
C SER A 85 -12.93 13.05 -6.70
N ASN A 86 -13.51 11.90 -7.03
CA ASN A 86 -14.96 11.72 -7.15
C ASN A 86 -15.61 11.36 -5.80
N GLN A 87 -14.78 10.99 -4.84
CA GLN A 87 -15.14 10.70 -3.45
C GLN A 87 -14.12 11.40 -2.55
N ILE A 88 -14.52 11.69 -1.31
CA ILE A 88 -13.64 12.23 -0.30
C ILE A 88 -13.20 11.09 0.61
N VAL A 89 -11.90 10.90 0.76
CA VAL A 89 -11.31 9.94 1.70
C VAL A 89 -10.43 10.69 2.68
N ARG A 90 -10.75 10.58 3.97
CA ARG A 90 -9.95 11.10 5.08
C ARG A 90 -9.41 9.94 5.86
N PHE A 91 -8.15 10.00 6.25
CA PHE A 91 -7.55 8.96 7.08
C PHE A 91 -6.67 9.56 8.17
N ARG A 92 -6.60 8.85 9.29
CA ARG A 92 -5.84 9.20 10.48
C ARG A 92 -5.19 7.94 11.03
N PHE A 93 -3.89 7.99 11.23
CA PHE A 93 -3.12 6.97 11.92
C PHE A 93 -2.43 7.60 13.12
N GLY A 94 -2.51 7.02 14.31
CA GLY A 94 -1.85 7.58 15.48
C GLY A 94 -2.07 6.77 16.76
N PRO A 95 -1.51 7.25 17.89
CA PRO A 95 -1.64 6.59 19.19
C PRO A 95 -3.11 6.36 19.55
N TYR A 96 -3.42 5.17 20.05
CA TYR A 96 -4.73 4.85 20.60
C TYR A 96 -4.68 4.91 22.12
N VAL A 97 -5.23 5.97 22.69
CA VAL A 97 -5.27 6.22 24.13
C VAL A 97 -6.66 5.90 24.66
N ARG A 98 -6.72 5.12 25.74
CA ARG A 98 -7.95 4.79 26.45
C ARG A 98 -7.64 4.71 27.94
N ASP A 99 -8.48 5.33 28.76
CA ASP A 99 -8.31 5.38 30.21
C ASP A 99 -6.93 5.99 30.58
N GLU A 100 -6.57 7.10 29.91
CA GLU A 100 -5.29 7.82 30.05
C GLU A 100 -4.02 7.03 29.67
N GLU A 101 -4.15 5.77 29.27
CA GLU A 101 -3.05 4.92 28.86
C GLU A 101 -3.09 4.64 27.35
N GLN A 102 -1.93 4.70 26.70
CA GLN A 102 -1.82 4.24 25.32
C GLN A 102 -1.92 2.72 25.26
N LYS A 103 -2.91 2.21 24.55
CA LYS A 103 -3.12 0.76 24.34
C LYS A 103 -2.51 0.26 23.02
N GLY A 104 -1.99 1.17 22.21
CA GLY A 104 -1.36 0.87 20.92
C GLY A 104 -1.56 2.00 19.93
N PHE A 105 -1.92 1.65 18.70
CA PHE A 105 -2.21 2.60 17.61
C PHE A 105 -3.59 2.33 17.01
N SER A 106 -4.16 3.31 16.32
CA SER A 106 -5.39 3.13 15.57
C SER A 106 -5.28 3.73 14.18
N PHE A 107 -6.00 3.12 13.24
CA PHE A 107 -6.16 3.61 11.89
C PHE A 107 -7.65 3.80 11.61
N ASN A 108 -8.02 5.06 11.32
CA ASN A 108 -9.35 5.45 10.95
C ASN A 108 -9.35 5.89 9.48
N VAL A 109 -10.28 5.37 8.70
CA VAL A 109 -10.56 5.82 7.34
C VAL A 109 -12.04 6.17 7.24
N THR A 110 -12.33 7.35 6.71
CA THR A 110 -13.68 7.79 6.39
C THR A 110 -13.78 8.07 4.90
N LYS A 111 -14.77 7.45 4.25
CA LYS A 111 -15.16 7.68 2.86
C LYS A 111 -16.50 8.41 2.85
N GLU A 112 -16.62 9.45 2.04
CA GLU A 112 -17.79 10.31 1.91
C GLU A 112 -18.03 10.64 0.43
N SER A 113 -19.31 10.70 0.01
CA SER A 113 -19.67 11.22 -1.31
C SER A 113 -19.47 12.74 -1.37
N LYS A 114 -19.01 13.26 -2.51
CA LYS A 114 -18.94 14.72 -2.73
C LYS A 114 -20.31 15.37 -2.91
N GLU A 115 -21.25 14.61 -3.45
CA GLU A 115 -22.59 15.09 -3.80
C GLU A 115 -23.55 15.02 -2.61
N ASP A 116 -23.34 14.05 -1.72
CA ASP A 116 -24.21 13.79 -0.58
C ASP A 116 -23.38 13.37 0.66
N SER A 117 -23.13 14.34 1.54
CA SER A 117 -22.37 14.14 2.78
C SER A 117 -23.02 13.16 3.76
N THR A 118 -24.31 12.80 3.58
CA THR A 118 -24.97 11.78 4.38
C THR A 118 -24.49 10.37 4.01
N GLN A 119 -23.95 10.19 2.80
CA GLN A 119 -23.35 8.94 2.33
C GLN A 119 -21.91 8.81 2.83
N LYS A 120 -21.80 8.50 4.12
CA LYS A 120 -20.53 8.35 4.83
C LYS A 120 -20.31 6.93 5.34
N SER A 121 -19.10 6.42 5.15
CA SER A 121 -18.65 5.15 5.71
C SER A 121 -17.33 5.33 6.44
N SER A 122 -17.32 5.05 7.74
CA SER A 122 -16.10 5.02 8.56
C SER A 122 -15.66 3.60 8.89
N TYR A 123 -14.35 3.41 8.93
CA TYR A 123 -13.63 2.18 9.18
C TYR A 123 -12.61 2.47 10.27
N LEU A 124 -12.56 1.63 11.30
CA LEU A 124 -11.65 1.79 12.43
C LEU A 124 -11.04 0.44 12.77
N ILE A 125 -9.72 0.41 12.88
CA ILE A 125 -8.97 -0.75 13.34
C ILE A 125 -7.89 -0.31 14.33
N GLY A 126 -7.77 -1.05 15.43
CA GLY A 126 -6.70 -0.86 16.41
C GLY A 126 -5.57 -1.86 16.18
N PHE A 127 -4.35 -1.44 16.47
CA PHE A 127 -3.13 -2.24 16.47
C PHE A 127 -2.56 -2.24 17.88
N THR A 128 -2.29 -3.42 18.42
CA THR A 128 -1.43 -3.56 19.60
C THR A 128 -0.01 -3.08 19.27
N PHE A 129 0.84 -2.84 20.28
CA PHE A 129 2.22 -2.42 20.04
C PHE A 129 3.00 -3.38 19.13
N GLY A 130 2.86 -4.69 19.34
CA GLY A 130 3.51 -5.69 18.47
C GLY A 130 2.98 -5.69 17.03
N GLU A 131 1.67 -5.47 16.84
CA GLU A 131 1.10 -5.34 15.49
C GLU A 131 1.54 -4.04 14.80
N ALA A 132 1.71 -2.95 15.55
CA ALA A 132 2.24 -1.70 15.04
C ALA A 132 3.71 -1.86 14.60
N GLU A 133 4.55 -2.51 15.40
CA GLU A 133 5.93 -2.83 15.00
C GLU A 133 5.97 -3.70 13.74
N LEU A 134 5.13 -4.75 13.68
CA LEU A 134 5.02 -5.59 12.49
C LEU A 134 4.58 -4.80 11.25
N LEU A 135 3.60 -3.90 11.40
CA LEU A 135 3.16 -3.01 10.32
C LEU A 135 4.31 -2.10 9.87
N GLN A 136 5.05 -1.49 10.81
CA GLN A 136 6.19 -0.62 10.52
C GLN A 136 7.26 -1.33 9.69
N GLN A 137 7.65 -2.54 10.10
CA GLN A 137 8.64 -3.36 9.41
C GLN A 137 8.16 -3.73 8.01
N HIS A 138 6.91 -4.15 7.88
CA HIS A 138 6.32 -4.48 6.58
C HIS A 138 6.26 -3.27 5.64
N LEU A 139 5.84 -2.10 6.12
CA LEU A 139 5.79 -0.87 5.31
C LEU A 139 7.21 -0.42 4.90
N SER A 140 8.20 -0.54 5.77
CA SER A 140 9.60 -0.25 5.45
C SER A 140 10.13 -1.17 4.36
N HIS A 141 9.79 -2.47 4.43
CA HIS A 141 10.11 -3.43 3.39
C HIS A 141 9.44 -3.07 2.04
N LEU A 142 8.16 -2.69 2.06
CA LEU A 142 7.47 -2.29 0.83
C LEU A 142 8.07 -1.02 0.21
N LEU A 143 8.51 -0.04 1.01
CA LEU A 143 9.20 1.15 0.50
C LEU A 143 10.50 0.78 -0.22
N LEU A 144 11.32 -0.09 0.40
CA LEU A 144 12.55 -0.56 -0.23
C LEU A 144 12.28 -1.28 -1.55
N GLU A 145 11.26 -2.14 -1.60
CA GLU A 145 10.86 -2.81 -2.84
C GLU A 145 10.40 -1.82 -3.92
N SER A 146 9.71 -0.75 -3.53
CA SER A 146 9.27 0.30 -4.45
C SER A 146 10.44 1.07 -5.04
N PHE A 147 11.48 1.36 -4.25
CA PHE A 147 12.70 2.01 -4.75
C PHE A 147 13.42 1.14 -5.77
N LYS A 148 13.59 -0.16 -5.48
CA LYS A 148 14.17 -1.10 -6.46
C LYS A 148 13.39 -1.13 -7.77
N ILE A 149 12.05 -1.08 -7.73
CA ILE A 149 11.23 -1.03 -8.95
C ILE A 149 11.53 0.25 -9.74
N THR A 150 11.60 1.40 -9.06
CA THR A 150 11.95 2.68 -9.68
C THR A 150 13.33 2.65 -10.32
N ASP A 151 14.34 2.17 -9.60
CA ASP A 151 15.72 2.06 -10.12
C ASP A 151 15.78 1.19 -11.38
N ASN A 152 15.12 0.03 -11.35
CA ASN A 152 15.02 -0.87 -12.50
C ASN A 152 14.32 -0.23 -13.71
N LEU A 153 13.34 0.64 -13.50
CA LEU A 153 12.66 1.36 -14.59
C LEU A 153 13.58 2.42 -15.20
N ILE A 154 14.31 3.14 -14.37
CA ILE A 154 15.31 4.14 -14.78
C ILE A 154 16.45 3.47 -15.57
N GLU A 155 16.99 2.35 -15.10
CA GLU A 155 18.03 1.61 -15.83
C GLU A 155 17.56 1.15 -17.22
N LYS A 156 16.30 0.72 -17.33
CA LYS A 156 15.70 0.31 -18.59
C LYS A 156 15.47 1.46 -19.55
N SER A 157 15.17 2.67 -19.06
CA SER A 157 15.08 3.85 -19.94
C SER A 157 16.44 4.20 -20.52
N PHE A 158 17.50 4.20 -19.70
CA PHE A 158 18.85 4.49 -20.20
C PHE A 158 19.36 3.48 -21.25
N LYS A 159 19.01 2.20 -21.13
CA LYS A 159 19.39 1.18 -22.12
C LYS A 159 18.65 1.29 -23.46
N LYS A 160 17.48 1.95 -23.50
CA LYS A 160 16.72 2.16 -24.73
C LYS A 160 17.24 3.33 -25.57
N ASP A 161 17.91 4.29 -24.94
CA ASP A 161 18.39 5.51 -25.59
C ASP A 161 19.83 5.40 -26.14
N VAL A 162 20.46 4.23 -26.03
CA VAL A 162 21.71 3.93 -26.75
C VAL A 162 21.33 3.50 -28.17
N PRO A 163 21.61 4.30 -29.22
CA PRO A 163 21.47 3.81 -30.58
C PRO A 163 22.39 2.59 -30.71
N GLN A 164 21.85 1.47 -31.20
CA GLN A 164 22.66 0.43 -31.81
C GLN A 164 23.39 1.07 -32.99
N GLN A 165 24.55 1.67 -32.73
CA GLN A 165 25.54 1.90 -33.76
C GLN A 165 25.84 0.52 -34.32
N ALA A 166 25.58 0.38 -35.61
CA ALA A 166 25.99 -0.74 -36.41
C ALA A 166 27.44 -1.09 -36.03
N ILE A 167 27.63 -2.32 -35.56
CA ILE A 167 28.95 -2.93 -35.63
C ILE A 167 29.13 -3.16 -37.12
N ASP A 168 29.66 -2.15 -37.82
CA ASP A 168 30.16 -2.33 -39.18
C ASP A 168 31.22 -3.42 -39.09
N GLU A 169 30.94 -4.55 -39.75
CA GLU A 169 31.96 -5.54 -40.08
C GLU A 169 33.14 -4.81 -40.74
N PRO A 170 34.40 -5.11 -40.39
CA PRO A 170 35.50 -4.64 -41.20
C PRO A 170 35.33 -5.26 -42.58
N SER A 171 35.05 -4.42 -43.57
CA SER A 171 35.13 -4.79 -44.98
C SER A 171 36.51 -5.36 -45.24
N GLU A 172 36.58 -6.64 -45.60
CA GLU A 172 37.78 -7.24 -46.17
C GLU A 172 38.17 -6.42 -47.40
N LEU A 173 39.27 -5.66 -47.26
CA LEU A 173 39.99 -5.11 -48.39
C LEU A 173 40.58 -6.29 -49.14
N SER A 174 40.09 -6.49 -50.35
CA SER A 174 40.68 -7.34 -51.36
C SER A 174 42.06 -6.80 -51.72
N ASP A 175 43.12 -7.45 -51.25
CA ASP A 175 44.45 -7.35 -51.84
C ASP A 175 44.59 -8.51 -52.82
N GLU A 176 44.26 -8.25 -54.08
CA GLU A 176 44.73 -9.06 -55.21
C GLU A 176 46.21 -8.78 -55.45
N GLU A 177 46.94 -9.87 -55.73
CA GLU A 177 48.28 -9.96 -56.33
C GLU A 177 49.48 -9.56 -55.46
N ASP A 178 50.19 -10.56 -54.92
CA ASP A 178 51.46 -10.97 -55.52
C ASP A 178 52.04 -12.28 -54.92
N ASP A 179 52.84 -12.95 -55.76
CA ASP A 179 53.74 -14.10 -55.55
C ASP A 179 53.22 -15.55 -55.63
N LEU A 180 53.25 -16.05 -56.87
CA LEU A 180 54.06 -17.20 -57.32
C LEU A 180 54.66 -18.09 -56.22
N TRP A 181 54.09 -19.30 -56.05
CA TRP A 181 54.66 -20.66 -56.23
C TRP A 181 53.78 -21.69 -55.51
#